data_AF-A0A845ES84-F1
#
_entry.id   AF-A0A845ES84-F1
#
_cell.length_a   1.000
_cell.length_b   1.000
_cell.length_c   1.000
_cell.angle_alpha   90.00
_cell.angle_beta   90.00
_cell.angle_gamma   90.00
#
_symmetry.space_group_name_H-M   'P 1'
#
loop_
_entity.id
_entity.type
_entity.pdbx_description
1 polymer ?
#
loop_
_entity_poly.entity_id
_entity_poly.type
_entity_poly.pdbx_seq_one_letter_code
_entity_poly.pdbx_strand_id
1 'polypeptide(L)'
;MEVFLEILGLAGDLFWWGDPPDEQRIEANIAALMAFSWFVELVEKPQYNKLVHENTSVRYVIGKMRMKKMKRSPMYEERKERKLKKVLQKQLAATD
;
A
#
# COMPACT_ATOMS: atom_id res chain seq x y z
N MET A 1 6.77 11.33 -21.12
CA MET A 1 7.17 10.15 -20.33
C MET A 1 8.16 10.62 -19.29
N GLU A 2 7.71 11.01 -18.11
CA GLU A 2 8.58 11.49 -17.03
C GLU A 2 7.84 11.37 -15.71
N VAL A 3 7.89 10.18 -15.08
CA VAL A 3 7.57 10.00 -13.64
C VAL A 3 8.51 8.97 -13.00
N PHE A 4 9.64 8.63 -13.65
CA PHE A 4 10.53 7.55 -13.19
C PHE A 4 11.63 7.99 -12.23
N LEU A 5 11.85 9.31 -12.03
CA LEU A 5 13.06 9.80 -11.35
C LEU A 5 12.86 10.34 -9.92
N GLU A 6 11.64 10.66 -9.49
CA GLU A 6 11.41 11.10 -8.10
C GLU A 6 11.39 9.94 -7.08
N ILE A 7 11.42 8.70 -7.56
CA ILE A 7 11.39 7.48 -6.73
C ILE A 7 12.77 7.16 -6.10
N LEU A 8 13.84 7.85 -6.51
CA LEU A 8 15.23 7.49 -6.17
C LEU A 8 15.59 7.66 -4.68
N GLY A 9 14.93 8.55 -3.94
CA GLY A 9 15.19 8.72 -2.49
C GLY A 9 14.50 7.69 -1.58
N LEU A 10 13.53 6.93 -2.10
CA LEU A 10 12.64 6.05 -1.31
C LEU A 10 12.76 4.56 -1.67
N ALA A 11 13.35 4.24 -2.82
CA ALA A 11 13.39 2.88 -3.36
C ALA A 11 14.38 1.93 -2.68
N GLY A 12 15.35 2.44 -1.91
CA GLY A 12 16.40 1.60 -1.29
C GLY A 12 15.89 0.44 -0.44
N ASP A 13 14.72 0.60 0.20
CA ASP A 13 14.08 -0.45 1.01
C ASP A 13 12.93 -1.19 0.31
N LEU A 14 12.47 -0.69 -0.85
CA LEU A 14 11.30 -1.23 -1.57
C LEU A 14 11.71 -2.13 -2.74
N PHE A 15 12.94 -1.97 -3.23
CA PHE A 15 13.44 -2.59 -4.46
C PHE A 15 14.17 -3.90 -4.18
N TRP A 16 13.44 -4.94 -3.78
CA TRP A 16 13.99 -6.30 -3.86
C TRP A 16 12.90 -7.38 -4.05
N TRP A 17 12.93 -7.97 -5.25
CA TRP A 17 12.28 -9.20 -5.76
C TRP A 17 10.84 -9.10 -6.33
N GLY A 18 10.75 -9.30 -7.66
CA GLY A 18 9.56 -9.61 -8.45
C GLY A 18 8.89 -8.40 -9.14
N ASP A 19 8.17 -8.68 -10.23
CA ASP A 19 7.51 -7.67 -11.07
C ASP A 19 6.68 -6.68 -10.25
N PRO A 20 6.63 -5.40 -10.66
CA PRO A 20 5.72 -4.43 -10.08
C PRO A 20 4.28 -4.94 -10.23
N PRO A 21 3.42 -4.74 -9.23
CA PRO A 21 2.02 -5.11 -9.35
C PRO A 21 1.35 -4.23 -10.40
N ASP A 22 0.56 -4.83 -11.29
CA ASP A 22 -0.28 -4.10 -12.23
C ASP A 22 -1.50 -3.46 -11.53
N GLU A 23 -2.16 -2.56 -12.24
CA GLU A 23 -3.31 -1.82 -11.75
C GLU A 23 -4.49 -2.73 -11.37
N GLN A 24 -4.75 -3.75 -12.19
CA GLN A 24 -5.84 -4.70 -11.95
C GLN A 24 -5.64 -5.44 -10.61
N ARG A 25 -4.40 -5.85 -10.32
CA ARG A 25 -4.03 -6.51 -9.07
C ARG A 25 -4.12 -5.55 -7.88
N ILE A 26 -3.75 -4.29 -8.05
CA ILE A 26 -3.86 -3.30 -6.98
C ILE A 26 -5.32 -3.10 -6.61
N GLU A 27 -6.19 -2.82 -7.58
CA GLU A 27 -7.62 -2.60 -7.35
C GLU A 27 -8.31 -3.85 -6.77
N ALA A 28 -7.97 -5.05 -7.28
CA ALA A 28 -8.46 -6.30 -6.70
C ALA A 28 -8.03 -6.48 -5.23
N ASN A 29 -6.80 -6.07 -4.88
CA ASN A 29 -6.33 -6.11 -3.51
C ASN A 29 -7.04 -5.07 -2.63
N ILE A 30 -7.30 -3.85 -3.12
CA ILE A 30 -8.07 -2.83 -2.39
C ILE A 30 -9.46 -3.37 -2.06
N ALA A 31 -10.17 -3.89 -3.06
CA ALA A 31 -11.50 -4.49 -2.85
C ALA A 31 -11.46 -5.65 -1.84
N ALA A 32 -10.45 -6.51 -1.92
CA ALA A 32 -10.28 -7.61 -0.96
C ALA A 32 -9.89 -7.13 0.45
N LEU A 33 -9.19 -6.01 0.58
CA LEU A 33 -8.80 -5.43 1.86
C LEU A 33 -9.99 -4.82 2.62
N MET A 34 -11.08 -4.44 1.93
CA MET A 34 -12.32 -3.98 2.57
C MET A 34 -12.98 -5.02 3.48
N ALA A 35 -12.58 -6.29 3.39
CA ALA A 35 -13.01 -7.34 4.32
C ALA A 35 -12.32 -7.28 5.70
N PHE A 36 -11.32 -6.42 5.88
CA PHE A 36 -10.54 -6.29 7.11
C PHE A 36 -10.87 -4.97 7.81
N SER A 37 -11.33 -5.02 9.05
CA SER A 37 -11.81 -3.84 9.79
C SER A 37 -10.76 -2.74 9.89
N TRP A 38 -9.49 -3.11 10.15
CA TRP A 38 -8.39 -2.14 10.25
C TRP A 38 -8.17 -1.36 8.96
N PHE A 39 -8.50 -1.93 7.80
CA PHE A 39 -8.36 -1.26 6.52
C PHE A 39 -9.55 -0.33 6.26
N VAL A 40 -10.76 -0.75 6.62
CA VAL A 40 -11.96 0.10 6.57
C VAL A 40 -11.76 1.37 7.41
N GLU A 41 -11.37 1.22 8.68
CA GLU A 41 -11.07 2.33 9.59
C GLU A 41 -9.97 3.27 9.05
N LEU A 42 -9.05 2.71 8.26
CA LEU A 42 -7.96 3.46 7.67
C LEU A 42 -8.45 4.33 6.50
N VAL A 43 -9.28 3.78 5.61
CA VAL A 43 -9.79 4.48 4.42
C VAL A 43 -10.97 5.41 4.72
N GLU A 44 -11.60 5.30 5.89
CA GLU A 44 -12.55 6.30 6.37
C GLU A 44 -11.91 7.69 6.56
N LYS A 45 -10.59 7.75 6.75
CA LYS A 45 -9.84 9.02 6.83
C LYS A 45 -9.62 9.57 5.42
N PRO A 46 -10.16 10.75 5.06
CA PRO A 46 -10.11 11.24 3.67
C PRO A 46 -8.68 11.37 3.12
N GLN A 47 -7.75 11.83 3.95
CA GLN A 47 -6.33 11.94 3.60
C GLN A 47 -5.67 10.59 3.25
N TYR A 48 -6.04 9.52 3.97
CA TYR A 48 -5.51 8.18 3.68
C TYR A 48 -6.21 7.55 2.50
N ASN A 49 -7.52 7.77 2.34
CA ASN A 49 -8.25 7.31 1.16
C ASN A 49 -7.64 7.86 -0.13
N LYS A 50 -7.34 9.17 -0.16
CA LYS A 50 -6.68 9.81 -1.29
C LYS A 50 -5.33 9.16 -1.60
N LEU A 51 -4.50 8.93 -0.58
CA LEU A 51 -3.20 8.26 -0.76
C LEU A 51 -3.33 6.81 -1.23
N VAL A 52 -4.32 6.06 -0.76
CA VAL A 52 -4.60 4.69 -1.22
C VAL A 52 -4.92 4.67 -2.72
N HIS A 53 -5.64 5.67 -3.23
CA HIS A 53 -6.05 5.73 -4.63
C HIS A 53 -5.04 6.41 -5.56
N GLU A 54 -4.24 7.35 -5.08
CA GLU A 54 -3.42 8.22 -5.94
C GLU A 54 -1.90 8.06 -5.72
N ASN A 55 -1.46 7.67 -4.53
CA ASN A 55 -0.02 7.65 -4.22
C ASN A 55 0.65 6.34 -4.69
N THR A 56 1.60 6.45 -5.62
CA THR A 56 2.32 5.31 -6.21
C THR A 56 2.97 4.40 -5.17
N SER A 57 3.57 4.97 -4.11
CA SER A 57 4.25 4.16 -3.07
C SER A 57 3.28 3.36 -2.23
N VAL A 58 2.14 3.96 -1.85
CA VAL A 58 1.07 3.30 -1.10
C VAL A 58 0.44 2.19 -1.95
N ARG A 59 0.08 2.52 -3.19
CA ARG A 59 -0.49 1.57 -4.16
C ARG A 59 0.42 0.36 -4.41
N TYR A 60 1.73 0.59 -4.54
CA TYR A 60 2.71 -0.50 -4.70
C TYR A 60 2.70 -1.46 -3.50
N VAL A 61 2.67 -0.94 -2.28
CA VAL A 61 2.62 -1.77 -1.06
C VAL A 61 1.37 -2.64 -1.04
N ILE A 62 0.22 -2.07 -1.42
CA ILE A 62 -1.06 -2.80 -1.54
C ILE A 62 -0.97 -3.88 -2.61
N GLY A 63 -0.47 -3.56 -3.80
CA GLY A 63 -0.34 -4.53 -4.89
C GLY A 63 0.56 -5.72 -4.54
N LYS A 64 1.62 -5.52 -3.75
CA LYS A 64 2.51 -6.61 -3.30
C LYS A 64 1.92 -7.45 -2.15
N MET A 65 0.75 -7.09 -1.60
CA MET A 65 0.08 -7.95 -0.62
C MET A 65 -0.36 -9.27 -1.26
N ARG A 66 -0.35 -10.32 -0.45
CA ARG A 66 -0.72 -11.68 -0.88
C ARG A 66 -2.01 -12.02 -0.16
N MET A 67 -3.16 -11.75 -0.78
CA MET A 67 -4.47 -11.85 -0.11
C MET A 67 -4.78 -13.25 0.41
N LYS A 68 -4.34 -14.31 -0.30
CA LYS A 68 -4.42 -15.69 0.19
C LYS A 68 -3.66 -15.90 1.51
N LYS A 69 -2.55 -15.19 1.72
CA LYS A 69 -1.75 -15.24 2.95
C LYS A 69 -2.31 -14.35 4.05
N MET A 70 -2.89 -13.19 3.70
CA MET A 70 -3.63 -12.33 4.64
C MET A 70 -4.69 -13.15 5.37
N LYS A 71 -5.56 -13.85 4.62
CA LYS A 71 -6.65 -14.66 5.19
C LYS A 71 -6.20 -15.86 6.04
N ARG A 72 -4.95 -16.31 5.91
CA ARG A 72 -4.44 -17.55 6.55
C ARG A 72 -3.47 -17.28 7.69
N SER A 73 -2.95 -16.07 7.82
CA SER A 73 -1.85 -15.78 8.74
C SER A 73 -2.05 -14.42 9.40
N PRO A 74 -2.54 -14.39 10.65
CA PRO A 74 -2.70 -13.16 11.42
C PRO A 74 -1.39 -12.36 11.54
N MET A 75 -0.26 -13.05 11.76
CA MET A 75 1.06 -12.40 11.80
C MET A 75 1.44 -11.71 10.47
N TYR A 76 1.02 -12.27 9.33
CA TYR A 76 1.27 -11.65 8.04
C TYR A 76 0.38 -10.42 7.84
N GLU A 77 -0.89 -10.54 8.21
CA GLU A 77 -1.85 -9.42 8.19
C GLU A 77 -1.33 -8.26 9.02
N GLU A 78 -1.02 -8.48 10.30
CA GLU A 78 -0.54 -7.45 11.22
C GLU A 78 0.74 -6.77 10.69
N ARG A 79 1.67 -7.55 10.12
CA ARG A 79 2.87 -6.98 9.49
C ARG A 79 2.52 -6.07 8.30
N LYS A 80 1.50 -6.42 7.51
CA LYS A 80 1.08 -5.63 6.35
C LYS A 80 0.30 -4.39 6.75
N GLU A 81 -0.57 -4.49 7.75
CA GLU A 81 -1.23 -3.34 8.37
C GLU A 81 -0.19 -2.33 8.87
N ARG A 82 0.75 -2.75 9.73
CA ARG A 82 1.80 -1.86 10.26
C ARG A 82 2.63 -1.22 9.14
N LYS A 83 3.00 -2.01 8.11
CA LYS A 83 3.76 -1.50 6.96
C LYS A 83 2.96 -0.43 6.20
N LEU A 84 1.68 -0.69 5.93
CA LEU A 84 0.83 0.25 5.19
C LEU A 84 0.62 1.54 5.99
N LYS A 85 0.30 1.43 7.28
CA LYS A 85 0.17 2.58 8.20
C LYS A 85 1.43 3.46 8.21
N LYS A 86 2.62 2.85 8.31
CA LYS A 86 3.90 3.58 8.29
C LYS A 86 4.13 4.33 6.98
N VAL A 87 3.81 3.71 5.83
CA VAL A 87 3.98 4.36 4.52
C VAL A 87 2.98 5.51 4.36
N LEU A 88 1.72 5.33 4.76
CA LEU A 88 0.72 6.39 4.72
C LEU A 88 1.10 7.59 5.59
N GLN A 89 1.56 7.36 6.81
CA GLN A 89 2.03 8.43 7.69
C GLN A 89 3.22 9.20 7.08
N LYS A 90 4.17 8.47 6.49
CA LYS A 90 5.32 9.10 5.82
C LYS A 90 4.90 9.96 4.63
N GLN A 91 3.94 9.49 3.82
CA GLN A 91 3.46 10.24 2.66
C GLN A 91 2.62 11.45 3.06
N LEU A 92 1.80 11.31 4.10
CA LEU A 92 1.03 12.43 4.64
C LEU A 92 1.97 13.54 5.15
N ALA A 93 2.97 13.19 5.96
CA ALA A 93 3.94 14.16 6.49
C ALA A 93 4.88 14.77 5.44
N ALA A 94 4.94 14.20 4.23
CA ALA A 94 5.70 14.77 3.11
C ALA A 94 4.86 15.69 2.22
N THR A 95 3.54 15.76 2.46
CA THR A 95 2.60 16.64 1.74
C THR A 95 2.39 17.97 2.47
N ASP A 96 2.75 18.03 3.76
CA ASP A 96 2.79 19.24 4.60
C ASP A 96 4.13 19.99 4.44
#